data_AF-A0A662UQ79-F1
#
_entry.id   AF-A0A662UQ79-F1
#
_cell.length_a   1.000
_cell.length_b   1.000
_cell.length_c   1.000
_cell.angle_alpha   90.00
_cell.angle_beta   90.00
_cell.angle_gamma   90.00
#
_symmetry.space_group_name_H-M   'P 1'
#
loop_
_entity.id
_entity.type
_entity.pdbx_description
1 polymer ?
#
loop_
_entity_poly.entity_id
_entity_poly.type
_entity_poly.pdbx_seq_one_letter_code
_entity_poly.pdbx_strand_id
1 'polypeptide(L)'
;MSSLKKLIASILRYRPWGTIKPGDLEETISKIIEVSRPVSIIERDPSYRVLENYYVYKPFVKVVIAETEEGPQYFVEEYGLTPSDEETLNKIVEILIDEIKPPS
;
A
#
# COMPACT_ATOMS: atom_id res chain seq x y z
N MET A 1 24.33 -2.11 0.75
CA MET A 1 24.39 -2.44 -0.70
C MET A 1 24.90 -3.87 -1.03
N SER A 2 24.76 -4.87 -0.15
CA SER A 2 25.45 -6.18 -0.32
C SER A 2 24.54 -7.43 -0.31
N SER A 3 23.36 -7.42 0.31
CA SER A 3 22.48 -8.61 0.36
C SER A 3 21.69 -8.87 -0.92
N LEU A 4 21.19 -7.82 -1.58
CA LEU A 4 20.31 -7.94 -2.75
C LEU A 4 21.00 -8.60 -3.96
N LYS A 5 22.23 -8.16 -4.26
CA LYS A 5 23.05 -8.76 -5.33
C LYS A 5 23.39 -10.23 -5.05
N LYS A 6 23.60 -10.60 -3.78
CA LYS A 6 23.90 -11.99 -3.39
C LYS A 6 22.68 -12.90 -3.54
N LEU A 7 21.48 -12.42 -3.19
CA LEU A 7 20.24 -13.16 -3.31
C LEU A 7 19.87 -13.35 -4.80
N ILE A 8 19.90 -12.28 -5.58
CA ILE A 8 19.67 -12.33 -7.03
C ILE A 8 20.70 -13.25 -7.71
N ALA A 9 21.98 -13.18 -7.31
CA ALA A 9 23.01 -14.08 -7.81
C ALA A 9 22.87 -15.53 -7.32
N SER A 10 22.26 -15.82 -6.16
CA SER A 10 22.03 -17.21 -5.74
C SER A 10 20.88 -17.84 -6.51
N ILE A 11 19.82 -17.06 -6.78
CA ILE A 11 18.67 -17.47 -7.59
C ILE A 11 19.10 -17.72 -9.05
N LEU A 12 19.90 -16.81 -9.62
CA LEU A 12 20.42 -16.94 -10.99
C LEU A 12 21.51 -18.02 -11.14
N ARG A 13 22.19 -18.41 -10.05
CA ARG A 13 23.21 -19.48 -10.09
C ARG A 13 22.63 -20.90 -10.13
N TYR A 14 21.37 -21.08 -9.72
CA TYR A 14 20.73 -22.40 -9.62
C TYR A 14 19.74 -22.72 -10.75
N ARG A 15 19.40 -21.76 -11.62
CA ARG A 15 18.54 -22.01 -12.78
C ARG A 15 19.25 -21.68 -14.09
N PRO A 16 19.37 -22.64 -15.02
CA PRO A 16 19.88 -22.35 -16.35
C PRO A 16 19.00 -21.30 -17.03
N TRP A 17 19.64 -20.30 -17.66
CA TRP A 17 18.98 -19.30 -18.49
C TRP A 17 18.08 -20.01 -19.51
N GLY A 18 16.77 -19.78 -19.42
CA GLY A 18 15.74 -20.46 -20.23
C GLY A 18 14.60 -21.12 -19.44
N THR A 19 14.61 -21.11 -18.10
CA THR A 19 13.58 -21.77 -17.25
C THR A 19 12.93 -20.85 -16.21
N ILE A 20 12.97 -19.54 -16.40
CA ILE A 20 12.19 -18.61 -15.55
C ILE A 20 10.79 -18.55 -16.14
N LYS A 21 9.81 -19.16 -15.47
CA LYS A 21 8.40 -19.02 -15.88
C LYS A 21 7.94 -17.62 -15.47
N PRO A 22 7.08 -16.94 -16.25
CA PRO A 22 6.61 -15.59 -15.93
C PRO A 22 6.07 -15.45 -14.49
N GLY A 23 5.39 -16.48 -13.98
CA GLY A 23 4.84 -16.50 -12.62
C GLY A 23 5.88 -16.49 -11.49
N ASP A 24 7.13 -16.91 -11.73
CA ASP A 24 8.19 -16.84 -10.71
C ASP A 24 8.60 -15.38 -10.44
N LEU A 25 8.47 -14.52 -11.46
CA LEU A 25 8.78 -13.10 -11.35
C LEU A 25 7.67 -12.36 -10.58
N GLU A 26 6.41 -12.70 -10.84
CA GLU A 26 5.24 -12.17 -10.12
C GLU A 26 5.25 -12.57 -8.64
N GLU A 27 5.57 -13.82 -8.33
CA GLU A 27 5.72 -14.31 -6.94
C GLU A 27 6.89 -13.61 -6.23
N THR A 28 7.96 -13.30 -6.98
CA THR A 28 9.11 -12.59 -6.44
C THR A 28 8.81 -11.10 -6.23
N ILE A 29 8.10 -10.45 -7.15
CA ILE A 29 7.68 -9.05 -7.04
C ILE A 29 6.69 -8.87 -5.89
N SER A 30 5.71 -9.77 -5.74
CA SER A 30 4.75 -9.75 -4.63
C SER A 30 5.38 -10.03 -3.26
N LYS A 31 6.46 -10.85 -3.19
CA LYS A 31 7.25 -11.02 -1.97
C LYS A 31 8.20 -9.86 -1.66
N ILE A 32 8.65 -9.11 -2.67
CA ILE A 32 9.55 -7.95 -2.51
C ILE A 32 8.78 -6.68 -2.14
N ILE A 33 7.60 -6.51 -2.74
CA ILE A 33 6.69 -5.42 -2.44
C ILE A 33 5.70 -5.96 -1.41
N GLU A 34 6.14 -6.06 -0.15
CA GLU A 34 5.18 -5.90 0.93
C GLU A 34 4.52 -4.55 0.69
N VAL A 35 3.30 -4.54 0.17
CA VAL A 35 2.39 -3.39 0.27
C VAL A 35 2.01 -3.28 1.75
N SER A 36 3.02 -3.06 2.60
CA SER A 36 2.80 -2.60 3.95
C SER A 36 2.14 -1.25 3.77
N ARG A 37 0.87 -1.12 4.17
CA ARG A 37 0.27 0.19 4.38
C ARG A 37 1.15 0.82 5.47
N PRO A 38 2.06 1.75 5.14
CA PRO A 38 3.21 2.06 6.01
C PRO A 38 2.80 2.86 7.24
N VAL A 39 1.52 3.18 7.37
CA VAL A 39 0.93 3.94 8.47
C VAL A 39 -0.30 3.18 8.94
N SER A 40 -0.23 2.58 10.13
CA SER A 40 -1.44 2.15 10.81
C SER A 40 -2.16 3.40 11.28
N ILE A 41 -3.25 3.76 10.60
CA ILE A 41 -4.11 4.86 11.02
C ILE A 41 -4.82 4.36 12.28
N ILE A 42 -4.39 4.84 13.45
CA ILE A 42 -5.09 4.55 14.70
C ILE A 42 -6.45 5.23 14.60
N GLU A 43 -7.53 4.45 14.68
CA GLU A 43 -8.88 5.01 14.70
C GLU A 43 -9.08 5.82 15.98
N ARG A 44 -9.64 7.02 15.83
CA ARG A 44 -9.96 7.88 16.96
C ARG A 44 -11.17 7.31 17.71
N ASP A 45 -11.08 7.23 19.03
CA ASP A 45 -12.26 6.96 19.85
C ASP A 45 -13.29 8.10 19.63
N PRO A 46 -14.52 7.80 19.19
CA PRO A 46 -15.53 8.82 18.91
C PRO A 46 -15.91 9.65 20.15
N SER A 47 -15.68 9.14 21.37
CA SER A 47 -15.95 9.85 22.63
C SER A 47 -14.98 11.00 22.91
N TYR A 48 -13.78 11.00 22.29
CA TYR A 48 -12.81 12.06 22.48
C TYR A 48 -13.33 13.40 21.97
N ARG A 49 -13.13 14.45 22.79
CA ARG A 49 -13.58 15.80 22.46
C ARG A 49 -12.69 16.38 21.36
N VAL A 50 -13.30 16.68 20.21
CA VAL A 50 -12.62 17.38 19.11
C VAL A 50 -12.34 18.82 19.51
N LEU A 51 -11.07 19.22 19.43
CA LEU A 51 -10.60 20.58 19.65
C LEU A 51 -10.65 21.38 18.34
N GLU A 52 -10.12 20.80 17.26
CA GLU A 52 -10.07 21.41 15.94
C GLU A 52 -9.99 20.35 14.84
N ASN A 53 -10.37 20.71 13.62
CA ASN A 53 -10.17 19.86 12.46
C ASN A 53 -9.93 20.72 11.21
N TYR A 54 -9.10 20.22 10.30
CA TYR A 54 -8.84 20.86 9.02
C TYR A 54 -8.57 19.84 7.93
N TYR A 55 -8.92 20.20 6.70
CA TYR A 55 -8.60 19.37 5.54
C TYR A 55 -7.15 19.60 5.14
N VAL A 56 -6.41 18.49 4.97
CA VAL A 56 -5.11 18.50 4.29
C VAL A 56 -5.34 18.42 2.79
N TYR A 57 -6.24 17.53 2.38
CA TYR A 57 -6.64 17.38 0.98
C TYR A 57 -8.14 17.14 0.90
N LYS A 58 -8.89 18.16 0.54
CA LYS A 58 -10.35 18.09 0.48
C LYS A 58 -10.81 17.32 -0.77
N PRO A 59 -11.81 16.42 -0.66
CA PRO A 59 -12.53 15.97 0.54
C PRO A 59 -11.95 14.72 1.23
N PHE A 60 -10.80 14.23 0.80
CA PHE A 60 -10.33 12.86 1.08
C PHE A 60 -9.55 12.69 2.39
N VAL A 61 -8.80 13.70 2.81
CA VAL A 61 -7.92 13.62 3.99
C VAL A 61 -8.15 14.84 4.89
N LYS A 62 -8.45 14.57 6.15
CA LYS A 62 -8.54 15.59 7.20
C LYS A 62 -7.75 15.17 8.43
N VAL A 63 -7.25 16.17 9.14
CA VAL A 63 -6.63 15.98 10.45
C VAL A 63 -7.63 16.44 11.50
N VAL A 64 -7.80 15.63 12.54
CA VAL A 64 -8.65 15.91 13.69
C VAL A 64 -7.75 15.97 14.92
N ILE A 65 -7.81 17.09 15.63
CA ILE A 65 -7.12 17.28 16.91
C ILE A 65 -8.15 17.02 18.00
N ALA A 66 -7.90 16.05 18.87
CA ALA A 66 -8.81 15.68 19.95
C ALA A 66 -8.10 15.57 21.29
N GLU A 67 -8.81 15.91 22.36
CA GLU A 67 -8.36 15.73 23.74
C GLU A 67 -8.52 14.24 24.12
N THR A 68 -7.42 13.59 24.48
CA THR A 68 -7.39 12.20 24.97
C THR A 68 -6.94 12.15 26.43
N GLU A 69 -6.90 10.94 27.02
CA GLU A 69 -6.39 10.75 28.38
C GLU A 69 -4.91 11.16 28.55
N GLU A 70 -4.14 11.17 27.47
CA GLU A 70 -2.73 11.56 27.44
C GLU A 70 -2.53 13.03 27.02
N GLY A 71 -3.62 13.77 26.81
CA GLY A 71 -3.63 15.14 26.31
C GLY A 71 -4.03 15.25 24.83
N PRO A 72 -3.80 16.42 24.19
CA PRO A 72 -4.16 16.63 22.80
C PRO A 72 -3.37 15.73 21.83
N GLN A 73 -4.08 14.99 20.98
CA GLN A 73 -3.49 14.12 19.95
C GLN A 73 -4.06 14.42 18.55
N TYR A 74 -3.25 14.13 17.54
CA TYR A 74 -3.58 14.30 16.13
C TYR A 74 -4.00 12.96 15.52
N PHE A 75 -5.18 12.92 14.94
CA PHE A 75 -5.72 11.78 14.21
C PHE A 75 -5.84 12.13 12.74
N VAL A 76 -5.31 11.26 11.88
CA VAL A 76 -5.49 11.38 10.43
C VAL A 76 -6.74 10.59 10.07
N GLU A 77 -7.77 11.26 9.58
CA GLU A 77 -8.96 10.61 9.06
C GLU A 77 -8.89 10.65 7.53
N GLU A 78 -8.64 9.48 6.94
CA GLU A 78 -8.67 9.25 5.49
C GLU A 78 -9.94 8.50 5.12
N TYR A 79 -10.58 8.91 4.02
CA TYR A 79 -11.61 8.08 3.41
C TYR A 79 -10.95 6.88 2.75
N GLY A 80 -10.95 5.74 3.47
CA GLY A 80 -10.53 4.47 2.94
C GLY A 80 -11.49 3.94 1.86
N LEU A 81 -10.99 3.01 1.06
CA LEU A 81 -11.82 2.26 0.12
C LEU A 81 -12.72 1.29 0.90
N THR A 82 -14.00 1.23 0.56
CA THR A 82 -14.82 0.10 1.00
C THR A 82 -14.34 -1.19 0.33
N PRO A 83 -14.69 -2.38 0.85
CA PRO A 83 -14.34 -3.63 0.18
C PRO A 83 -14.79 -3.69 -1.29
N SER A 84 -15.92 -3.06 -1.61
CA SER A 84 -16.43 -2.94 -2.98
C SER A 84 -15.59 -1.99 -3.84
N ASP A 85 -15.12 -0.88 -3.27
CA ASP A 85 -14.25 0.06 -3.99
C ASP A 85 -12.87 -0.55 -4.24
N GLU A 86 -12.36 -1.36 -3.30
CA GLU A 86 -11.10 -2.08 -3.45
C GLU A 86 -11.19 -3.12 -4.58
N GLU A 87 -12.29 -3.88 -4.66
CA GLU A 87 -12.54 -4.79 -5.79
C GLU A 87 -12.59 -4.04 -7.12
N THR A 88 -13.25 -2.88 -7.14
CA THR A 88 -13.37 -2.04 -8.34
C THR A 88 -12.00 -1.48 -8.75
N LEU A 89 -11.20 -1.00 -7.80
CA LEU A 89 -9.85 -0.52 -8.03
C LEU A 89 -8.98 -1.62 -8.64
N ASN A 90 -9.03 -2.84 -8.10
CA ASN A 90 -8.25 -3.96 -8.62
C ASN A 90 -8.59 -4.26 -10.08
N LYS A 91 -9.88 -4.27 -10.45
CA LYS A 91 -10.31 -4.46 -11.84
C LYS A 91 -9.81 -3.34 -12.77
N ILE A 92 -9.85 -2.09 -12.31
CA ILE A 92 -9.32 -0.96 -13.09
C ILE A 92 -7.82 -1.13 -13.30
N VAL A 93 -7.08 -1.51 -12.26
CA VAL A 93 -5.63 -1.76 -12.34
C VAL A 93 -5.33 -2.88 -13.33
N GLU A 94 -6.07 -4.00 -13.30
CA GLU A 94 -5.92 -5.11 -14.25
C GLU A 94 -6.10 -4.65 -15.70
N ILE A 95 -7.18 -3.92 -15.99
CA ILE A 95 -7.45 -3.37 -17.33
C ILE A 95 -6.31 -2.45 -17.79
N LEU A 96 -5.86 -1.55 -16.92
CA LEU A 96 -4.79 -0.62 -17.25
C LEU A 96 -3.46 -1.34 -17.50
N ILE A 97 -3.16 -2.38 -16.73
CA ILE A 97 -1.97 -3.20 -16.95
C ILE A 97 -2.04 -3.88 -18.31
N ASP A 98 -3.20 -4.41 -18.70
CA ASP A 98 -3.39 -5.03 -20.00
C ASP A 98 -3.22 -4.04 -21.16
N GLU A 99 -3.71 -2.81 -21.04
CA GLU A 99 -3.55 -1.76 -22.06
C GLU A 99 -2.10 -1.28 -22.20
N ILE A 100 -1.32 -1.28 -21.11
CA ILE A 100 0.08 -0.84 -21.12
C ILE A 100 1.02 -1.96 -21.65
N LYS A 101 0.57 -3.21 -21.68
CA LYS A 101 1.38 -4.31 -22.22
C LYS A 101 1.69 -4.06 -23.70
N PRO A 102 2.96 -4.19 -24.13
CA PRO A 102 3.31 -4.01 -25.53
C PRO A 102 2.56 -5.05 -26.39
N PRO A 103 2.11 -4.66 -27.60
CA PRO A 103 1.47 -5.59 -28.51
C PRO A 103 2.43 -6.75 -28.82
N SER A 104 1.89 -7.96 -28.78
CA SER A 104 2.60 -9.19 -29.17
C SER A 104 2.77 -9.30 -30.68
#